data_AF-A0A0B1SFK7-F1
#
_entry.id   AF-A0A0B1SFK7-F1
#
_cell.length_a   1.000
_cell.length_b   1.000
_cell.length_c   1.000
_cell.angle_alpha   90.00
_cell.angle_beta   90.00
_cell.angle_gamma   90.00
#
_symmetry.space_group_name_H-M   'P 1'
#
loop_
_entity.id
_entity.type
_entity.pdbx_description
1 polymer ?
#
loop_
_entity_poly.entity_id
_entity_poly.type
_entity_poly.pdbx_seq_one_letter_code
_entity_poly.pdbx_strand_id
1 'polypeptide(L)'
;MRLEFDGLLGCTALTDPQSEYFGKPEEYAMDRYMYVLCNVCHKAYFGGESRCQMALQSFQYNAAELVCGGCSAPAGTEVCGRHGAEYLEYKCRYCCSIAVYFCFGTTHFCAACHDDFQRLVCLPRNQFPPCPTGPRATPGEGPCPLRRPHPPAGEEFALGCGICRNLSTF
;
A
#
# COMPACT_ATOMS: atom_id res chain seq x y z
N MET A 1 3.21 11.77 13.92
CA MET A 1 3.76 10.39 13.78
C MET A 1 2.72 9.47 13.13
N ARG A 2 3.07 8.43 12.35
CA ARG A 2 2.05 7.52 11.73
C ARG A 2 1.04 6.96 12.74
N LEU A 3 1.51 6.64 13.94
CA LEU A 3 0.70 6.14 15.04
C LEU A 3 -0.48 7.06 15.43
N GLU A 4 -0.32 8.38 15.32
CA GLU A 4 -1.39 9.36 15.53
C GLU A 4 -2.44 9.30 14.43
N PHE A 5 -2.01 9.22 13.18
CA PHE A 5 -2.89 9.13 12.01
C PHE A 5 -3.74 7.85 12.04
N ASP A 6 -3.17 6.75 12.52
CA ASP A 6 -3.91 5.49 12.70
C ASP A 6 -4.78 5.49 13.98
N GLY A 7 -4.77 6.56 14.79
CA GLY A 7 -5.59 6.69 16.00
C GLY A 7 -5.16 5.79 17.16
N LEU A 8 -3.91 5.34 17.19
CA LEU A 8 -3.43 4.29 18.10
C LEU A 8 -2.75 4.80 19.38
N LEU A 9 -2.72 6.11 19.62
CA LEU A 9 -2.14 6.68 20.84
C LEU A 9 -2.84 6.21 22.13
N GLY A 10 -4.12 5.84 22.06
CA GLY A 10 -4.90 5.34 23.19
C GLY A 10 -4.89 3.82 23.35
N CYS A 11 -4.05 3.08 22.62
CA CYS A 11 -4.08 1.61 22.67
C CYS A 11 -3.55 1.05 24.01
N THR A 12 -3.88 -0.21 24.30
CA THR A 12 -3.47 -0.87 25.56
C THR A 12 -1.96 -0.94 25.72
N ALA A 13 -1.21 -1.11 24.63
CA ALA A 13 0.26 -1.14 24.67
C ALA A 13 0.87 0.17 25.22
N LEU A 14 0.17 1.30 25.09
CA LEU A 14 0.66 2.60 25.59
C LEU A 14 0.03 3.02 26.91
N THR A 15 -1.12 2.45 27.26
CA THR A 15 -1.93 2.87 28.41
C THR A 15 -1.90 1.90 29.59
N ASP A 16 -1.50 0.64 29.39
CA ASP A 16 -1.34 -0.34 30.46
C ASP A 16 0.03 -0.21 31.14
N PRO A 17 0.11 0.09 32.45
CA PRO A 17 1.36 0.15 33.20
C PRO A 17 2.20 -1.13 33.19
N GLN A 18 1.63 -2.28 32.85
CA GLN A 18 2.33 -3.55 32.71
C GLN A 18 2.97 -3.75 31.32
N SER A 19 2.67 -2.89 30.35
CA SER A 19 3.22 -3.00 29.00
C SER A 19 4.66 -2.51 28.92
N GLU A 20 5.48 -3.18 28.10
CA GLU A 20 6.85 -2.74 27.80
C GLU A 20 6.92 -1.35 27.13
N TYR A 21 5.83 -0.94 26.48
CA TYR A 21 5.69 0.32 25.76
C TYR A 21 4.90 1.38 26.54
N PHE A 22 4.61 1.16 27.83
CA PHE A 22 3.84 2.12 28.64
C PHE A 22 4.46 3.52 28.58
N GLY A 23 3.69 4.50 28.09
CA GLY A 23 4.15 5.88 27.92
C GLY A 23 5.27 6.10 26.89
N LYS A 24 5.52 5.12 25.99
CA LYS A 24 6.61 5.14 24.99
C LYS A 24 6.09 5.00 23.56
N PRO A 25 5.35 6.00 23.04
CA PRO A 25 4.69 5.90 21.74
C PRO A 25 5.67 5.82 20.57
N GLU A 26 6.86 6.40 20.66
CA GLU A 26 7.90 6.33 19.62
C GLU A 26 8.51 4.92 19.51
N GLU A 27 8.84 4.30 20.65
CA GLU A 27 9.37 2.92 20.68
C GLU A 27 8.32 1.95 20.11
N TYR A 28 7.06 2.08 20.52
CA TYR A 28 5.96 1.27 20.00
C TYR A 28 5.74 1.48 18.49
N ALA A 29 5.84 2.72 18.02
CA ALA A 29 5.72 3.02 16.59
C ALA A 29 6.86 2.40 15.78
N MET A 30 8.09 2.40 16.30
CA MET A 30 9.25 1.81 15.64
C MET A 30 9.22 0.27 15.63
N ASP A 31 8.64 -0.37 16.64
CA ASP A 31 8.39 -1.81 16.64
C ASP A 31 7.25 -2.18 15.67
N ARG A 32 6.14 -1.44 15.74
CA ARG A 32 4.92 -1.72 14.97
C ARG A 32 5.11 -1.50 13.47
N TYR A 33 5.83 -0.44 13.08
CA TYR A 33 5.90 -0.01 11.68
C TYR A 33 7.28 -0.19 11.08
N MET A 34 7.28 -0.57 9.82
CA MET A 34 8.47 -0.60 9.00
C MET A 34 8.65 0.76 8.32
N TYR A 35 9.85 1.34 8.42
CA TYR A 35 10.27 2.47 7.59
C TYR A 35 11.42 2.03 6.69
N VAL A 36 11.36 2.45 5.43
CA VAL A 36 12.35 2.09 4.41
C VAL A 36 12.83 3.35 3.69
N LEU A 37 14.04 3.30 3.14
CA LEU A 37 14.60 4.39 2.35
C LEU A 37 14.18 4.24 0.89
N CYS A 38 13.68 5.32 0.30
CA CYS A 38 13.37 5.33 -1.12
C CYS A 38 14.65 5.20 -1.96
N ASN A 39 14.67 4.27 -2.91
CA ASN A 39 15.78 4.04 -3.83
C ASN A 39 16.00 5.20 -4.82
N VAL A 40 15.03 6.11 -4.95
CA VAL A 40 15.11 7.27 -5.86
C VAL A 40 15.50 8.54 -5.11
N CYS A 41 14.76 8.93 -4.07
CA CYS A 41 15.00 10.19 -3.36
C CYS A 41 15.72 10.03 -2.01
N HIS A 42 15.99 8.80 -1.57
CA HIS A 42 16.64 8.45 -0.31
C HIS A 42 15.97 8.96 0.97
N LYS A 43 14.73 9.46 0.88
CA LYS A 43 13.91 9.80 2.05
C LYS A 43 13.30 8.54 2.66
N ALA A 44 13.28 8.48 3.99
CA ALA A 44 12.53 7.46 4.72
C ALA A 44 11.02 7.63 4.48
N TYR A 45 10.31 6.52 4.31
CA TYR A 45 8.85 6.50 4.20
C TYR A 45 8.26 5.28 4.89
N PHE A 46 6.99 5.39 5.25
CA PHE A 46 6.21 4.31 5.84
C PHE A 46 6.08 3.14 4.87
N GLY A 47 6.52 1.95 5.28
CA GLY A 47 6.54 0.73 4.47
C GLY A 47 5.50 -0.33 4.87
N GLY A 48 4.62 -0.03 5.82
CA GLY A 48 3.63 -0.98 6.34
C GLY A 48 3.90 -1.41 7.77
N GLU A 49 3.09 -2.33 8.29
CA GLU A 49 3.32 -2.92 9.61
C GLU A 49 4.41 -3.99 9.57
N SER A 50 5.31 -3.99 10.55
CA SER A 50 6.44 -4.93 10.68
C SER A 50 5.97 -6.39 10.69
N ARG A 51 4.80 -6.65 11.30
CA ARG A 51 4.21 -7.99 11.42
C ARG A 51 3.91 -8.65 10.07
N CYS A 52 3.50 -7.87 9.07
CA CYS A 52 3.24 -8.41 7.74
C CYS A 52 4.53 -8.96 7.10
N GLN A 53 5.67 -8.28 7.32
CA GLN A 53 6.97 -8.72 6.82
C GLN A 53 7.43 -10.01 7.50
N MET A 54 7.21 -10.14 8.82
CA MET A 54 7.59 -11.34 9.59
C MET A 54 6.83 -12.60 9.14
N ALA A 55 5.61 -12.43 8.61
CA ALA A 55 4.80 -13.54 8.10
C ALA A 55 5.33 -14.10 6.76
N LEU A 56 6.35 -13.48 6.15
CA LEU A 56 7.08 -14.00 5.01
C LEU A 56 8.46 -14.49 5.46
N GLN A 57 8.58 -15.79 5.76
CA GLN A 57 9.82 -16.39 6.27
C GLN A 57 11.04 -16.26 5.32
N SER A 58 10.83 -15.92 4.04
CA SER A 58 11.86 -15.95 3.01
C SER A 58 11.68 -14.92 1.88
N PHE A 59 11.00 -13.80 2.13
CA PHE A 59 10.85 -12.76 1.10
C PHE A 59 12.14 -11.94 0.93
N GLN A 60 12.88 -12.23 -0.13
CA GLN A 60 13.95 -11.35 -0.61
C GLN A 60 13.30 -10.16 -1.31
N TYR A 61 13.40 -8.98 -0.72
CA TYR A 61 12.93 -7.76 -1.34
C TYR A 61 13.95 -7.26 -2.37
N ASN A 62 13.45 -6.70 -3.47
CA ASN A 62 14.29 -5.99 -4.43
C ASN A 62 14.43 -4.53 -3.96
N ALA A 63 15.63 -4.12 -3.56
CA ALA A 63 15.89 -2.75 -3.11
C ALA A 63 15.52 -1.70 -4.18
N ALA A 64 15.62 -2.04 -5.47
CA ALA A 64 15.23 -1.15 -6.55
C ALA A 64 13.71 -0.85 -6.59
N GLU A 65 12.89 -1.72 -6.01
CA GLU A 65 11.45 -1.54 -5.90
C GLU A 65 11.01 -0.71 -4.69
N LEU A 66 11.93 -0.38 -3.77
CA LEU A 66 11.67 0.50 -2.62
C LEU A 66 11.51 1.94 -3.09
N VAL A 67 10.36 2.25 -3.70
CA VAL A 67 10.05 3.57 -4.24
C VAL A 67 8.87 4.13 -3.45
N CYS A 68 9.07 5.28 -2.79
CA CYS A 68 8.00 5.93 -2.06
C CYS A 68 6.88 6.36 -3.00
N GLY A 69 5.67 6.57 -2.47
CA GLY A 69 4.53 7.00 -3.26
C GLY A 69 4.79 8.24 -4.14
N GLY A 70 5.59 9.19 -3.65
CA GLY A 70 5.98 10.37 -4.42
C GLY A 70 6.85 10.06 -5.65
N CYS A 71 7.72 9.06 -5.57
CA CYS A 71 8.60 8.65 -6.67
C CYS A 71 8.00 7.57 -7.57
N SER A 72 6.97 6.83 -7.12
CA SER A 72 6.28 5.80 -7.91
C SER A 72 5.08 6.35 -8.69
N ALA A 73 4.68 7.59 -8.38
CA ALA A 73 3.66 8.31 -9.12
C ALA A 73 4.13 8.56 -10.57
N PRO A 74 3.37 8.14 -11.61
CA PRO A 74 3.70 8.43 -13.02
C PRO A 74 3.96 9.92 -13.25
N ALA A 75 4.80 10.28 -14.23
CA ALA A 75 5.00 11.67 -14.62
C ALA A 75 3.65 12.36 -14.93
N GLY A 76 3.39 13.51 -14.30
CA GLY A 76 2.09 14.19 -14.38
C GLY A 76 1.02 13.68 -13.38
N THR A 77 1.34 12.71 -12.53
CA THR A 77 0.60 12.42 -11.30
C THR A 77 0.98 13.49 -10.29
N GLU A 78 0.51 14.70 -10.54
CA GLU A 78 0.67 15.78 -9.60
C GLU A 78 -0.15 15.43 -8.36
N VAL A 79 0.50 15.55 -7.20
CA VAL A 79 -0.19 15.88 -5.96
C VAL A 79 -1.28 16.88 -6.32
N CYS A 80 -2.55 16.50 -6.13
CA CYS A 80 -3.65 17.24 -6.72
C CYS A 80 -3.57 18.69 -6.25
N GLY A 81 -3.46 19.66 -7.17
CA GLY A 81 -3.35 21.06 -6.79
C GLY A 81 -4.50 21.58 -5.92
N ARG A 82 -5.65 20.86 -5.92
CA ARG A 82 -6.82 21.17 -5.08
C ARG A 82 -6.88 20.39 -3.76
N HIS A 83 -6.36 19.16 -3.72
CA HIS A 83 -6.61 18.23 -2.61
C HIS A 83 -5.33 17.60 -2.05
N GLY A 84 -4.16 18.07 -2.48
CA GLY A 84 -2.88 17.56 -2.01
C GLY A 84 -2.67 16.07 -2.30
N ALA A 85 -1.85 15.46 -1.46
CA ALA A 85 -1.50 14.04 -1.54
C ALA A 85 -2.40 13.17 -0.65
N GLU A 86 -3.20 13.80 0.21
CA GLU A 86 -4.06 13.12 1.20
C GLU A 86 -5.07 12.18 0.56
N TYR A 87 -5.57 12.56 -0.63
CA TYR A 87 -6.54 11.77 -1.38
C TYR A 87 -5.91 11.00 -2.55
N LEU A 88 -4.59 10.81 -2.54
CA LEU A 88 -3.91 9.99 -3.55
C LEU A 88 -4.25 8.52 -3.32
N GLU A 89 -4.98 7.92 -4.25
CA GLU A 89 -5.30 6.51 -4.21
C GLU A 89 -4.31 5.70 -5.05
N TYR A 90 -4.14 4.43 -4.70
CA TYR A 90 -3.33 3.48 -5.46
C TYR A 90 -4.19 2.28 -5.89
N LYS A 91 -3.83 1.70 -7.03
CA LYS A 91 -4.36 0.41 -7.46
C LYS A 91 -3.70 -0.68 -6.62
N CYS A 92 -4.47 -1.68 -6.21
CA CYS A 92 -3.92 -2.94 -5.70
C CYS A 92 -2.98 -3.55 -6.75
N ARG A 93 -1.74 -3.89 -6.38
CA ARG A 93 -0.76 -4.47 -7.32
C ARG A 93 -1.37 -5.67 -8.06
N TYR A 94 -2.14 -6.49 -7.36
CA TYR A 94 -2.61 -7.80 -7.81
C TYR A 94 -4.04 -7.84 -8.39
N CYS A 95 -4.79 -6.73 -8.38
CA CYS A 95 -6.13 -6.69 -8.97
C CYS A 95 -6.58 -5.28 -9.38
N CYS A 96 -7.74 -5.19 -10.01
CA CYS A 96 -8.41 -3.94 -10.38
C CYS A 96 -9.23 -3.38 -9.20
N SER A 97 -8.65 -3.22 -8.01
CA SER A 97 -9.33 -2.62 -6.85
C SER A 97 -8.49 -1.48 -6.28
N ILE A 98 -9.13 -0.57 -5.55
CA ILE A 98 -8.42 0.46 -4.79
C ILE A 98 -7.71 -0.24 -3.62
N ALA A 99 -6.45 0.15 -3.39
CA ALA A 99 -5.67 -0.34 -2.29
C ALA A 99 -6.04 0.36 -0.98
N VAL A 100 -5.98 -0.40 0.11
CA VAL A 100 -6.23 0.07 1.48
C VAL A 100 -5.09 -0.32 2.44
N TYR A 101 -4.20 -1.21 2.00
CA TYR A 101 -2.97 -1.58 2.70
C TYR A 101 -1.76 -1.25 1.84
N PHE A 102 -0.65 -0.92 2.51
CA PHE A 102 0.66 -0.79 1.91
C PHE A 102 1.65 -1.59 2.76
N CYS A 103 2.31 -2.58 2.17
CA CYS A 103 3.18 -3.50 2.86
C CYS A 103 4.52 -3.64 2.13
N PHE A 104 5.52 -4.10 2.87
CA PHE A 104 6.85 -4.45 2.37
C PHE A 104 7.61 -3.28 1.73
N GLY A 105 7.15 -2.04 1.98
CA GLY A 105 7.73 -0.83 1.41
C GLY A 105 7.45 -0.66 -0.09
N THR A 106 6.79 -1.59 -0.77
CA THR A 106 6.69 -1.55 -2.24
C THR A 106 5.31 -1.84 -2.79
N THR A 107 4.41 -2.39 -1.97
CA THR A 107 3.26 -3.11 -2.50
C THR A 107 1.95 -2.63 -1.90
N HIS A 108 1.06 -2.14 -2.76
CA HIS A 108 -0.30 -1.75 -2.41
C HIS A 108 -1.28 -2.94 -2.55
N PHE A 109 -2.13 -3.17 -1.55
CA PHE A 109 -3.11 -4.25 -1.53
C PHE A 109 -4.53 -3.73 -1.25
N CYS A 110 -5.54 -4.30 -1.92
CA CYS A 110 -6.90 -4.27 -1.40
C CYS A 110 -7.05 -5.32 -0.27
N ALA A 111 -8.12 -5.25 0.52
CA ALA A 111 -8.30 -6.16 1.66
C ALA A 111 -8.26 -7.65 1.27
N ALA A 112 -9.03 -8.05 0.27
CA ALA A 112 -9.07 -9.46 -0.15
C ALA A 112 -7.74 -9.99 -0.72
N CYS A 113 -6.91 -9.13 -1.32
CA CYS A 113 -5.56 -9.52 -1.74
C CYS A 113 -4.57 -9.49 -0.57
N HIS A 114 -4.77 -8.60 0.40
CA HIS A 114 -3.96 -8.57 1.61
C HIS A 114 -4.16 -9.85 2.43
N ASP A 115 -5.35 -10.42 2.49
CA ASP A 115 -5.60 -11.69 3.21
C ASP A 115 -4.91 -12.91 2.57
N ASP A 116 -4.57 -12.83 1.28
CA ASP A 116 -3.95 -13.91 0.48
C ASP A 116 -2.55 -13.51 -0.02
N PHE A 117 -1.92 -12.54 0.66
CA PHE A 117 -0.69 -11.92 0.17
C PHE A 117 0.46 -12.93 0.04
N GLN A 118 0.56 -13.91 0.95
CA GLN A 118 1.63 -14.92 0.95
C GLN A 118 1.70 -15.69 -0.38
N ARG A 119 0.54 -15.99 -0.96
CA ARG A 119 0.46 -16.63 -2.28
C ARG A 119 0.70 -15.63 -3.40
N LEU A 120 0.06 -14.46 -3.34
CA LEU A 120 0.08 -13.47 -4.42
C LEU A 120 1.46 -12.89 -4.68
N VAL A 121 2.25 -12.62 -3.64
CA VAL A 121 3.62 -12.08 -3.80
C VAL A 121 4.57 -13.08 -4.48
N CYS A 122 4.26 -14.37 -4.40
CA CYS A 122 5.03 -15.44 -5.03
C CYS A 122 4.53 -15.81 -6.43
N LEU A 123 3.39 -15.25 -6.87
CA LEU A 123 2.78 -15.60 -8.15
C LEU A 123 3.56 -14.95 -9.30
N PRO A 124 4.03 -15.72 -10.30
CA PRO A 124 4.68 -15.15 -11.48
C PRO A 124 3.77 -14.18 -12.23
N ARG A 125 4.34 -13.09 -12.78
CA ARG A 125 3.58 -12.03 -13.46
C ARG A 125 2.70 -12.53 -14.61
N ASN A 126 3.13 -13.58 -15.31
CA ASN A 126 2.39 -14.18 -16.42
C ASN A 126 1.19 -15.05 -15.99
N GLN A 127 1.00 -15.28 -14.68
CA GLN A 127 -0.14 -16.03 -14.16
C GLN A 127 -1.30 -15.13 -13.70
N PHE A 128 -1.13 -13.81 -13.73
CA PHE A 128 -2.25 -12.91 -13.46
C PHE A 128 -3.19 -12.84 -14.68
N PRO A 129 -4.52 -12.87 -14.46
CA PRO A 129 -5.50 -12.63 -15.52
C PRO A 129 -5.34 -11.24 -16.14
N PRO A 130 -5.69 -11.07 -17.43
CA PRO A 130 -5.77 -9.74 -18.03
C PRO A 130 -6.82 -8.87 -17.34
N CYS A 131 -6.73 -7.56 -17.54
CA CYS A 131 -7.74 -6.63 -17.06
C CYS A 131 -9.10 -6.93 -17.73
N PRO A 132 -10.22 -6.99 -16.97
CA PRO A 132 -10.31 -6.79 -15.52
C PRO A 132 -9.81 -7.97 -14.70
N THR A 133 -8.96 -7.70 -13.72
CA THR A 133 -8.49 -8.70 -12.75
C THR A 133 -9.24 -8.50 -11.44
N GLY A 134 -9.97 -9.52 -10.97
CA GLY A 134 -10.59 -9.55 -9.65
C GLY A 134 -9.58 -9.80 -8.52
N PRO A 135 -10.00 -9.64 -7.24
CA PRO A 135 -9.14 -9.94 -6.10
C PRO A 135 -8.63 -11.37 -6.10
N ARG A 136 -7.49 -11.64 -5.44
CA ARG A 136 -6.86 -12.97 -5.39
C ARG A 136 -6.48 -13.53 -6.77
N ALA A 137 -6.15 -12.64 -7.71
CA ALA A 137 -5.78 -13.00 -9.09
C ALA A 137 -6.85 -13.81 -9.83
N THR A 138 -8.13 -13.53 -9.58
CA THR A 138 -9.24 -14.13 -10.33
C THR A 138 -9.55 -13.30 -11.58
N PRO A 139 -10.12 -13.89 -12.65
CA PRO A 139 -10.71 -13.10 -13.73
C PRO A 139 -11.84 -12.20 -13.18
N GLY A 140 -11.92 -10.97 -13.67
CA GLY A 140 -13.04 -10.08 -13.44
C GLY A 140 -14.05 -10.16 -14.58
N GLU A 141 -15.26 -9.64 -14.34
CA GLU A 141 -16.32 -9.57 -15.33
C GLU A 141 -16.61 -8.11 -15.72
N GLY A 142 -16.99 -7.90 -16.98
CA GLY A 142 -17.44 -6.60 -17.48
C GLY A 142 -16.33 -5.55 -17.65
N PRO A 143 -16.68 -4.25 -17.65
CA PRO A 143 -15.69 -3.18 -17.77
C PRO A 143 -14.83 -3.08 -16.50
N CYS A 144 -13.58 -2.65 -16.65
CA CYS A 144 -12.68 -2.48 -15.51
C CYS A 144 -13.29 -1.55 -14.44
N PRO A 145 -13.41 -1.99 -13.18
CA PRO A 145 -14.01 -1.19 -12.11
C PRO A 145 -13.20 0.07 -11.77
N LEU A 146 -11.90 0.12 -12.13
CA LEU A 146 -11.06 1.33 -11.97
C LEU A 146 -11.37 2.41 -13.00
N ARG A 147 -12.08 2.08 -14.09
CA ARG A 147 -12.56 2.99 -15.15
C ARG A 147 -11.48 3.92 -15.72
N ARG A 148 -10.22 3.48 -15.74
CA ARG A 148 -9.10 4.21 -16.34
C ARG A 148 -8.01 3.25 -16.82
N PRO A 149 -7.20 3.63 -17.82
CA PRO A 149 -6.02 2.87 -18.22
C PRO A 149 -5.05 2.69 -17.04
N HIS A 150 -4.53 1.49 -16.88
CA HIS A 150 -3.57 1.13 -15.85
C HIS A 150 -2.70 -0.04 -16.33
N PRO A 151 -1.49 -0.24 -15.78
CA PRO A 151 -0.66 -1.39 -16.11
C PRO A 151 -1.30 -2.71 -15.65
N PRO A 152 -0.85 -3.86 -16.17
CA PRO A 152 -1.34 -5.17 -15.78
C PRO A 152 -1.24 -5.45 -14.26
N ALA A 153 -1.95 -6.49 -13.80
CA ALA A 153 -1.74 -6.99 -12.45
C ALA A 153 -0.30 -7.50 -12.27
N GLY A 154 0.29 -7.23 -11.11
CA GLY A 154 1.71 -7.41 -10.81
C GLY A 154 2.52 -6.10 -10.80
N GLU A 155 1.93 -4.97 -11.22
CA GLU A 155 2.58 -3.66 -11.26
C GLU A 155 1.86 -2.63 -10.38
N GLU A 156 2.67 -1.79 -9.70
CA GLU A 156 2.20 -0.66 -8.91
C GLU A 156 1.66 0.44 -9.81
N PHE A 157 0.62 1.14 -9.34
CA PHE A 157 0.08 2.25 -10.07
C PHE A 157 -0.67 3.23 -9.18
N ALA A 158 -0.22 4.48 -9.17
CA ALA A 158 -0.95 5.58 -8.56
C ALA A 158 -2.21 5.88 -9.37
N LEU A 159 -3.35 5.88 -8.70
CA LEU A 159 -4.62 6.18 -9.33
C LEU A 159 -4.87 7.68 -9.51
N GLY A 160 -4.22 8.51 -8.69
CA GLY A 160 -4.48 9.95 -8.60
C GLY A 160 -5.50 10.26 -7.51
N CYS A 161 -5.98 11.51 -7.49
CA CYS A 161 -6.91 11.99 -6.46
C CYS A 161 -8.27 11.29 -6.53
N GLY A 162 -8.65 10.57 -5.47
CA GLY A 162 -9.93 9.88 -5.33
C GLY A 162 -11.15 10.79 -5.46
N ILE A 163 -11.09 12.00 -4.87
CA ILE A 163 -12.17 13.01 -4.99
C ILE A 163 -12.38 13.40 -6.46
N CYS A 164 -11.32 13.76 -7.17
CA CYS A 164 -11.43 14.20 -8.56
C CYS A 164 -11.94 13.07 -9.47
N ARG A 165 -11.53 11.83 -9.19
CA ARG A 165 -11.98 10.64 -9.93
C ARG A 165 -13.46 10.37 -9.74
N ASN A 166 -13.98 10.50 -8.51
CA ASN A 166 -15.39 10.30 -8.24
C ASN A 166 -16.25 11.41 -8.86
N LEU A 167 -15.77 12.66 -8.88
CA LEU A 167 -16.46 13.76 -9.54
C LEU A 167 -16.58 13.59 -11.06
N SER A 168 -15.61 12.93 -11.71
CA SER A 168 -15.69 12.61 -13.15
C SER A 168 -16.64 11.46 -13.50
N THR A 169 -17.29 10.85 -12.51
CA THR A 169 -18.28 9.78 -12.70
C THR A 169 -19.72 10.20 -12.43
N PHE A 170 -19.96 11.46 -12.05
CA PHE A 170 -21.27 12.09 -11.91
C PHE A 170 -21.60 12.97 -13.11
#